data_AF-A0A846NBB8-F1
#
_entry.id   AF-A0A846NBB8-F1
#
_cell.length_a   1.000
_cell.length_b   1.000
_cell.length_c   1.000
_cell.angle_alpha   90.00
_cell.angle_beta   90.00
_cell.angle_gamma   90.00
#
_symmetry.space_group_name_H-M   'P 1'
#
loop_
_entity.id
_entity.type
_entity.pdbx_description
1 polymer ?
#
loop_
_entity_poly.entity_id
_entity_poly.type
_entity_poly.pdbx_seq_one_letter_code
_entity_poly.pdbx_strand_id
1 'polypeptide(L)'
;MLRAFDMYSDEHPDVRFDPDVTPRDVARMKLMSEITEQRGTYDIYFTWLQDTLWMVDAGAIVPLDEYIADMSSYLEDYPDFLASSIQRDGNTYSLPIYWNSLCMFYRTDLFESSEEQAAFRAEYGYDLRPPETWQEWVDTAEFFTRPPDLYGYSINGKAWAFYWDEYGVS
;
A
#
# COMPACT_ATOMS: atom_id res chain seq x y z
N MET A 1 -7.08 5.29 12.51
CA MET A 1 -6.06 6.21 13.03
C MET A 1 -6.64 7.21 14.02
N LEU A 2 -7.59 8.07 13.63
CA LEU A 2 -8.16 9.09 14.55
C LEU A 2 -8.66 8.51 15.88
N ARG A 3 -9.38 7.39 15.83
CA ARG A 3 -9.80 6.68 17.05
C ARG A 3 -8.64 6.27 17.98
N ALA A 4 -7.48 5.93 17.42
CA ALA A 4 -6.31 5.57 18.23
C ALA A 4 -5.72 6.80 18.94
N PHE A 5 -5.78 7.98 18.32
CA PHE A 5 -5.42 9.24 18.98
C PHE A 5 -6.37 9.55 20.13
N ASP A 6 -7.68 9.40 19.94
CA ASP A 6 -8.67 9.60 21.00
C ASP A 6 -8.40 8.65 22.19
N MET A 7 -8.20 7.36 21.91
CA MET A 7 -7.88 6.36 22.94
C MET A 7 -6.59 6.68 23.69
N TYR A 8 -5.55 7.15 22.98
CA TYR A 8 -4.30 7.54 23.62
C TYR A 8 -4.48 8.79 24.49
N SER A 9 -5.16 9.83 24.00
CA SER A 9 -5.45 11.04 24.76
C SER A 9 -6.34 10.80 25.98
N ASP A 10 -7.23 9.80 25.95
CA ASP A 10 -8.04 9.40 27.12
C ASP A 10 -7.16 8.83 28.25
N GLU A 11 -6.09 8.10 27.91
CA GLU A 11 -5.12 7.56 28.89
C GLU A 11 -4.03 8.57 29.26
N HIS A 12 -3.75 9.53 28.37
CA HIS A 12 -2.72 10.56 28.47
C HIS A 12 -3.31 11.97 28.26
N PRO A 13 -4.00 12.54 29.28
CA PRO A 13 -4.75 13.79 29.13
C PRO A 13 -3.88 15.03 28.90
N ASP A 14 -2.57 14.92 29.11
CA ASP A 14 -1.55 15.93 28.79
C ASP A 14 -1.14 15.92 27.31
N VAL A 15 -1.48 14.86 26.56
CA VAL A 15 -1.18 14.71 25.14
C VAL A 15 -2.44 14.94 24.32
N ARG A 16 -2.38 15.88 23.38
CA ARG A 16 -3.47 16.21 22.47
C ARG A 16 -3.00 16.12 21.02
N PHE A 17 -3.83 15.51 20.17
CA PHE A 17 -3.60 15.47 18.72
C PHE A 17 -4.49 16.49 18.01
N ASP A 18 -3.93 17.21 17.03
CA ASP A 18 -4.66 18.10 16.13
C ASP A 18 -4.41 17.68 14.67
N PRO A 19 -5.16 16.68 14.16
CA PRO A 19 -4.89 16.09 12.87
C PRO A 19 -5.39 16.96 11.72
N ASP A 20 -4.49 17.35 10.83
CA ASP A 20 -4.83 18.00 9.56
C ASP A 20 -5.22 16.95 8.52
N VAL A 21 -6.53 16.66 8.45
CA VAL A 21 -7.09 15.67 7.52
C VAL A 21 -7.34 16.33 6.17
N THR A 22 -6.58 15.90 5.15
CA THR A 22 -6.67 16.45 3.80
C THR A 22 -6.76 15.34 2.74
N PRO A 23 -7.36 15.60 1.56
CA PRO A 23 -7.34 14.64 0.45
C PRO A 23 -5.91 14.24 0.06
N ARG A 24 -5.74 12.99 -0.38
CA ARG A 24 -4.40 12.40 -0.63
C ARG A 24 -3.53 13.21 -1.59
N ASP A 25 -4.11 13.67 -2.68
CA ASP A 25 -3.45 14.49 -3.71
C ASP A 25 -2.98 15.84 -3.15
N VAL A 26 -3.75 16.41 -2.23
CA VAL A 26 -3.39 17.63 -1.50
C VAL A 26 -2.31 17.35 -0.45
N ALA A 27 -2.38 16.21 0.24
CA ALA A 27 -1.45 15.86 1.32
C ALA A 27 0.01 15.83 0.85
N ARG A 28 0.28 15.22 -0.31
CA ARG A 28 1.64 15.17 -0.88
C ARG A 28 2.18 16.56 -1.21
N MET A 29 1.36 17.43 -1.82
CA MET A 29 1.77 18.79 -2.14
C MET A 29 2.06 19.61 -0.86
N LYS A 30 1.23 19.45 0.18
CA LYS A 30 1.48 20.10 1.48
C LYS A 30 2.78 19.61 2.11
N LEU A 31 3.00 18.29 2.17
CA LEU A 31 4.23 17.70 2.71
C LEU A 31 5.48 18.25 2.01
N MET A 32 5.47 18.29 0.68
CA MET A 32 6.58 18.83 -0.10
C MET A 32 6.87 20.31 0.23
N SER A 33 5.82 21.13 0.37
CA SER A 33 5.96 22.54 0.76
C SER A 33 6.48 22.70 2.19
N GLU A 34 5.96 21.93 3.14
CA GLU A 34 6.41 21.94 4.55
C GLU A 34 7.90 21.66 4.67
N ILE A 35 8.38 20.64 3.95
CA ILE A 35 9.78 20.21 3.97
C ILE A 35 10.68 21.21 3.26
N THR A 36 10.30 21.64 2.05
CA THR A 36 11.12 22.56 1.24
C THR A 36 11.29 23.91 1.92
N GLU A 37 10.26 24.38 2.61
CA GLU A 37 10.26 25.67 3.31
C GLU A 37 10.68 25.54 4.78
N GLN A 38 10.94 24.32 5.27
CA GLN A 38 11.31 24.02 6.66
C GLN A 38 10.36 24.68 7.66
N ARG A 39 9.05 24.63 7.38
CA ARG A 39 8.03 25.38 8.13
C ARG A 39 7.88 24.91 9.57
N GLY A 40 8.08 23.61 9.82
CA GLY A 40 7.93 23.02 11.15
C GLY A 40 6.50 23.09 11.69
N THR A 41 5.48 23.09 10.81
CA THR A 41 4.07 23.19 11.22
C THR A 41 3.57 21.92 11.91
N TYR A 42 4.14 20.77 11.55
CA TYR A 42 3.70 19.46 12.03
C TYR A 42 4.81 18.75 12.81
N ASP A 43 4.44 18.15 13.94
CA ASP A 43 5.34 17.31 14.74
C ASP A 43 5.45 15.88 14.20
N ILE A 44 4.37 15.37 13.59
CA ILE A 44 4.28 14.00 13.07
C ILE A 44 3.72 14.05 11.65
N TYR A 45 4.43 13.40 10.73
CA TYR A 45 3.98 13.21 9.35
C TYR A 45 3.41 11.81 9.17
N PHE A 46 2.14 11.73 8.78
CA PHE A 46 1.56 10.48 8.29
C PHE A 46 1.66 10.44 6.77
N THR A 47 2.67 9.74 6.25
CA THR A 47 2.97 9.67 4.82
C THR A 47 3.32 8.26 4.36
N TRP A 48 3.62 8.13 3.07
CA TRP A 48 4.02 6.88 2.46
C TRP A 48 5.47 6.52 2.79
N LEU A 49 5.71 5.21 2.88
CA LEU A 49 7.00 4.63 3.23
C LEU A 49 8.15 5.14 2.33
N GLN A 50 7.87 5.31 1.03
CA GLN A 50 8.83 5.81 0.05
C GLN A 50 9.36 7.23 0.31
N ASP A 51 8.64 8.05 1.07
CA ASP A 51 9.02 9.44 1.32
C ASP A 51 10.08 9.53 2.41
N THR A 52 10.21 8.50 3.27
CA THR A 52 11.07 8.53 4.46
C THR A 52 12.52 8.86 4.11
N LEU A 53 13.16 8.14 3.18
CA LEU A 53 14.58 8.39 2.88
C LEU A 53 14.82 9.75 2.22
N TRP A 54 13.88 10.22 1.41
CA TRP A 54 13.95 11.59 0.87
C TRP A 54 13.85 12.63 1.99
N MET A 55 13.00 12.41 2.99
CA MET A 55 12.87 13.27 4.16
C MET A 55 14.13 13.26 5.03
N VAL A 56 14.82 12.10 5.15
CA VAL A 56 16.14 12.01 5.79
C VAL A 56 17.16 12.86 5.04
N ASP A 57 17.26 12.68 3.72
CA ASP A 57 18.22 13.43 2.88
C ASP A 57 17.94 14.95 2.90
N ALA A 58 16.68 15.36 3.05
CA ALA A 58 16.28 16.75 3.21
C ALA A 58 16.50 17.31 4.64
N GLY A 59 16.86 16.46 5.61
CA GLY A 59 16.99 16.85 7.02
C GLY A 59 15.66 17.23 7.68
N ALA A 60 14.54 16.72 7.17
CA ALA A 60 13.19 17.08 7.62
C ALA A 60 12.67 16.23 8.77
N ILE A 61 13.32 15.10 9.05
CA ILE A 61 12.95 14.18 10.14
C ILE A 61 14.18 13.79 10.96
N VAL A 62 13.92 13.41 12.21
CA VAL A 62 14.93 12.98 13.17
C VAL A 62 14.93 11.46 13.30
N PRO A 63 16.07 10.85 13.68
CA PRO A 63 16.09 9.45 14.06
C PRO A 63 15.17 9.22 15.28
N LEU A 64 14.48 8.09 15.27
CA LEU A 64 13.49 7.73 16.28
C LEU A 64 14.06 6.83 17.38
N ASP A 65 15.30 6.36 17.24
CA ASP A 65 15.91 5.29 18.05
C ASP A 65 15.93 5.59 19.56
N GLU A 66 15.95 6.87 19.96
CA GLU A 66 15.85 7.27 21.38
C GLU A 66 14.41 7.23 21.94
N TYR A 67 13.41 7.21 21.07
CA TYR A 67 11.99 7.31 21.41
C TYR A 67 11.23 5.98 21.26
N ILE A 68 11.83 4.99 20.58
CA ILE A 68 11.19 3.72 20.26
C ILE A 68 11.94 2.55 20.89
N ALA A 69 11.23 1.44 21.09
CA ALA A 69 11.89 0.18 21.38
C ALA A 69 12.65 -0.33 20.14
N ASP A 70 13.63 -1.21 20.36
CA ASP A 70 14.33 -1.89 19.28
C ASP A 70 13.33 -2.61 18.34
N MET A 71 13.37 -2.26 17.07
CA MET A 71 12.47 -2.75 16.02
C MET A 71 13.01 -4.01 15.34
N SER A 72 14.19 -4.51 15.70
CA SER A 72 14.85 -5.62 15.00
C SER A 72 13.96 -6.87 14.91
N SER A 73 13.38 -7.30 16.04
CA SER A 73 12.48 -8.46 16.06
C SER A 73 11.16 -8.21 15.32
N TYR A 74 10.68 -6.97 15.30
CA TYR A 74 9.49 -6.60 14.53
C TYR A 74 9.76 -6.71 13.03
N LEU A 75 10.94 -6.29 12.58
CA LEU A 75 11.29 -6.26 11.16
C LEU A 75 11.62 -7.64 10.58
N GLU A 76 12.01 -8.62 11.42
CA GLU A 76 12.26 -10.00 10.99
C GLU A 76 11.06 -10.67 10.28
N ASP A 77 9.83 -10.27 10.63
CA ASP A 77 8.60 -10.81 10.04
C ASP A 77 8.19 -10.14 8.72
N TYR A 78 8.94 -9.13 8.25
CA TYR A 78 8.59 -8.34 7.08
C TYR A 78 9.63 -8.47 5.96
N PRO A 79 9.24 -8.22 4.70
CA PRO A 79 10.20 -8.20 3.61
C PRO A 79 11.28 -7.13 3.82
N ASP A 80 12.51 -7.43 3.41
CA ASP A 80 13.69 -6.56 3.56
C ASP A 80 13.46 -5.11 3.08
N PHE A 81 12.60 -4.91 2.08
CA PHE A 81 12.28 -3.56 1.56
C PHE A 81 11.69 -2.65 2.65
N LEU A 82 10.99 -3.20 3.64
CA LEU A 82 10.39 -2.41 4.70
C LEU A 82 11.49 -1.79 5.58
N ALA A 83 12.44 -2.60 6.02
CA ALA A 83 13.57 -2.15 6.82
C ALA A 83 14.43 -1.14 6.04
N SER A 84 14.75 -1.44 4.78
CA SER A 84 15.58 -0.56 3.95
C SER A 84 14.91 0.78 3.60
N SER A 85 13.57 0.86 3.66
CA SER A 85 12.85 2.11 3.40
C SER A 85 12.73 3.02 4.63
N ILE A 86 12.84 2.46 5.85
CA ILE A 86 12.72 3.24 7.10
C ILE A 86 14.04 3.50 7.80
N GLN A 87 15.11 2.78 7.42
CA GLN A 87 16.41 2.87 8.06
C GLN A 87 17.47 3.48 7.14
N ARG A 88 18.33 4.32 7.72
CA ARG A 88 19.50 4.91 7.04
C ARG A 88 20.65 4.99 8.04
N ASP A 89 21.81 4.51 7.63
CA ASP A 89 23.04 4.54 8.43
C ASP A 89 22.87 3.94 9.85
N GLY A 90 22.04 2.90 9.98
CA GLY A 90 21.79 2.20 11.24
C GLY A 90 20.73 2.83 12.15
N ASN A 91 20.12 3.95 11.76
CA ASN A 91 19.06 4.61 12.51
C ASN A 91 17.70 4.37 11.87
N THR A 92 16.63 4.37 12.68
CA THR A 92 15.23 4.20 12.24
C THR A 92 14.52 5.55 12.20
N TYR A 93 13.89 5.91 11.09
CA TYR A 93 13.31 7.24 10.87
C TYR A 93 11.78 7.28 10.74
N SER A 94 11.13 6.13 10.59
CA SER A 94 9.67 6.07 10.50
C SER A 94 9.14 4.74 11.02
N LEU A 95 7.89 4.74 11.50
CA LEU A 95 7.20 3.54 11.98
C LEU A 95 6.13 3.10 10.98
N PRO A 96 6.25 1.90 10.38
CA PRO A 96 5.21 1.36 9.52
C PRO A 96 3.94 1.04 10.32
N ILE A 97 2.80 1.61 9.90
CA ILE A 97 1.51 1.40 10.58
C ILE A 97 0.70 0.29 9.91
N TYR A 98 0.78 0.19 8.58
CA TYR A 98 0.26 -0.92 7.81
C TYR A 98 0.99 -1.00 6.46
N TRP A 99 0.92 -2.18 5.83
CA TRP A 99 1.32 -2.39 4.45
C TRP A 99 0.30 -3.32 3.79
N ASN A 100 0.27 -3.33 2.47
CA ASN A 100 -0.57 -4.24 1.72
C ASN A 100 0.16 -4.69 0.46
N SER A 101 -0.19 -5.89 0.00
CA SER A 101 0.19 -6.38 -1.32
C SER A 101 -1.04 -6.46 -2.21
N LEU A 102 -0.80 -6.53 -3.52
CA LEU A 102 -1.87 -6.81 -4.48
C LEU A 102 -2.10 -8.31 -4.55
N CYS A 103 -3.38 -8.69 -4.45
CA CYS A 103 -3.82 -10.06 -4.63
C CYS A 103 -4.91 -10.11 -5.70
N MET A 104 -4.92 -11.18 -6.47
CA MET A 104 -6.01 -11.46 -7.40
C MET A 104 -7.14 -12.16 -6.66
N PHE A 105 -8.32 -11.57 -6.69
CA PHE A 105 -9.55 -12.17 -6.20
C PHE A 105 -10.34 -12.74 -7.38
N TYR A 106 -11.03 -13.85 -7.16
CA TYR A 106 -11.90 -14.48 -8.16
C TYR A 106 -13.21 -14.96 -7.53
N ARG A 107 -14.21 -15.23 -8.37
CA ARG A 107 -15.54 -15.69 -7.97
C ARG A 107 -15.59 -17.21 -7.97
N THR A 108 -15.48 -17.83 -6.79
CA THR A 108 -15.45 -19.29 -6.65
C THR A 108 -16.68 -19.97 -7.27
N ASP A 109 -17.86 -19.38 -7.15
CA ASP A 109 -19.10 -19.92 -7.72
C ASP A 109 -19.09 -20.01 -9.26
N LEU A 110 -18.38 -19.10 -9.94
CA LEU A 110 -18.19 -19.17 -11.39
C LEU A 110 -17.15 -20.24 -11.77
N PHE A 111 -16.05 -20.32 -11.03
CA PHE A 111 -14.98 -21.30 -11.28
C PHE A 111 -15.40 -22.73 -10.92
N GLU A 112 -16.31 -22.91 -9.97
CA GLU A 112 -16.83 -24.22 -9.56
C GLU A 112 -18.09 -24.64 -10.34
N SER A 113 -18.64 -23.75 -11.18
CA SER A 113 -19.80 -24.07 -12.03
C SER A 113 -19.42 -25.11 -13.08
N SER A 114 -20.13 -26.24 -13.09
CA SER A 114 -19.91 -27.32 -14.07
C SER A 114 -20.19 -26.88 -15.51
N GLU A 115 -21.11 -25.93 -15.70
CA GLU A 115 -21.42 -25.34 -17.00
C GLU A 115 -20.26 -24.46 -17.50
N GLU A 116 -19.74 -23.58 -16.66
CA GLU A 116 -18.61 -22.69 -17.01
C GLU A 116 -17.33 -23.52 -17.23
N GLN A 117 -17.07 -24.53 -16.40
CA GLN A 117 -15.97 -25.49 -16.58
C GLN A 117 -16.01 -26.17 -17.95
N ALA A 118 -17.19 -26.68 -18.35
CA ALA A 118 -17.37 -27.34 -19.63
C ALA A 118 -17.24 -26.38 -20.81
N ALA A 119 -17.85 -25.19 -20.70
CA ALA A 119 -17.80 -24.17 -21.74
C ALA A 119 -16.38 -23.63 -21.96
N PHE A 120 -15.68 -23.30 -20.87
CA PHE A 120 -14.30 -22.82 -20.92
C PHE A 120 -13.38 -23.85 -21.59
N ARG A 121 -13.47 -25.12 -21.16
CA ARG A 121 -12.65 -26.19 -21.73
C ARG A 121 -12.94 -26.44 -23.21
N ALA A 122 -14.19 -26.28 -23.64
CA ALA A 122 -14.56 -26.41 -25.04
C ALA A 122 -13.97 -25.28 -25.91
N GLU A 123 -13.83 -24.07 -25.37
CA GLU A 123 -13.31 -22.91 -26.08
C GLU A 123 -11.78 -22.83 -26.07
N TYR A 124 -11.15 -23.02 -24.91
CA TYR A 124 -9.71 -22.80 -24.71
C TYR A 124 -8.90 -24.11 -24.65
N GLY A 125 -9.54 -25.27 -24.50
CA GLY A 125 -8.89 -26.57 -24.55
C GLY A 125 -8.20 -27.04 -23.27
N TYR A 126 -8.37 -26.31 -22.15
CA TYR A 126 -7.84 -26.68 -20.83
C TYR A 126 -8.87 -26.41 -19.71
N ASP A 127 -8.62 -26.93 -18.51
CA ASP A 127 -9.57 -26.83 -17.40
C ASP A 127 -9.60 -25.41 -16.81
N LEU A 128 -10.79 -24.92 -16.47
CA LEU A 128 -10.96 -23.63 -15.83
C LEU A 128 -10.46 -23.70 -14.37
N ARG A 129 -9.47 -22.87 -14.05
CA ARG A 129 -8.83 -22.79 -12.72
C ARG A 129 -8.32 -21.38 -12.48
N PRO A 130 -8.10 -20.95 -11.22
CA PRO A 130 -7.44 -19.68 -10.95
C PRO A 130 -6.14 -19.57 -11.77
N PRO A 131 -5.96 -18.50 -12.56
CA PRO A 131 -4.89 -18.44 -13.54
C PRO A 131 -3.52 -18.29 -12.85
N GLU A 132 -2.54 -19.03 -13.35
CA GLU A 132 -1.15 -19.00 -12.87
C GLU A 132 -0.22 -18.27 -13.84
N THR A 133 -0.69 -17.96 -15.05
CA THR A 133 0.04 -17.20 -16.06
C THR A 133 -0.77 -16.02 -16.58
N TRP A 134 -0.09 -15.03 -17.16
CA TRP A 134 -0.76 -13.88 -17.78
C TRP A 134 -1.67 -14.28 -18.93
N GLN A 135 -1.30 -15.28 -19.72
CA GLN A 135 -2.14 -15.77 -20.81
C GLN A 135 -3.42 -16.40 -20.26
N GLU A 136 -3.31 -17.28 -19.26
CA GLU A 136 -4.49 -17.88 -18.62
C GLU A 136 -5.40 -16.82 -17.98
N TRP A 137 -4.81 -15.73 -17.44
CA TRP A 137 -5.56 -14.61 -16.91
C TRP A 137 -6.35 -13.87 -18.01
N VAL A 138 -5.73 -13.62 -19.17
CA VAL A 138 -6.41 -13.02 -20.33
C VAL A 138 -7.55 -13.92 -20.81
N ASP A 139 -7.28 -15.20 -21.02
CA ASP A 139 -8.28 -16.17 -21.50
C ASP A 139 -9.49 -16.24 -20.55
N THR A 140 -9.23 -16.29 -19.24
CA THR A 140 -10.27 -16.28 -18.21
C THR A 140 -11.07 -14.97 -18.20
N ALA A 141 -10.38 -13.84 -18.36
CA ALA A 141 -11.00 -12.53 -18.43
C ALA A 141 -11.88 -12.38 -19.68
N GLU A 142 -11.44 -12.86 -20.84
CA GLU A 142 -12.20 -12.85 -22.09
C GLU A 142 -13.44 -13.75 -21.97
N PHE A 143 -13.27 -14.99 -21.51
CA PHE A 143 -14.36 -15.95 -21.33
C PHE A 143 -15.51 -15.45 -20.46
N PHE A 144 -15.20 -14.84 -19.31
CA PHE A 144 -16.22 -14.34 -18.39
C PHE A 144 -16.82 -12.99 -18.82
N THR A 145 -16.27 -12.30 -19.82
CA THR A 145 -16.75 -10.98 -20.23
C THR A 145 -18.04 -11.09 -21.03
N ARG A 146 -19.15 -10.71 -20.38
CA ARG A 146 -20.52 -10.73 -20.90
C ARG A 146 -21.24 -9.42 -20.52
N PRO A 147 -20.90 -8.26 -21.13
CA PRO A 147 -21.47 -6.98 -20.74
C PRO A 147 -22.98 -6.89 -21.06
N PRO A 148 -23.76 -6.16 -20.26
CA PRO A 148 -23.35 -5.43 -19.06
C PRO A 148 -23.29 -6.29 -17.78
N ASP A 149 -23.63 -7.58 -17.88
CA ASP A 149 -23.93 -8.44 -16.74
C ASP A 149 -22.68 -8.93 -16.00
N LEU A 150 -21.59 -9.19 -16.73
CA LEU A 150 -20.32 -9.63 -16.16
C LEU A 150 -19.14 -9.07 -16.96
N TYR A 151 -18.12 -8.62 -16.25
CA TYR A 151 -16.80 -8.31 -16.81
C TYR A 151 -15.82 -9.31 -16.20
N GLY A 152 -15.05 -10.00 -17.04
CA GLY A 152 -14.21 -11.11 -16.57
C GLY A 152 -13.02 -10.67 -15.71
N TYR A 153 -12.73 -9.38 -15.65
CA TYR A 153 -11.76 -8.80 -14.73
C TYR A 153 -12.10 -7.34 -14.42
N SER A 154 -11.54 -6.83 -13.32
CA SER A 154 -11.55 -5.41 -12.99
C SER A 154 -10.23 -5.06 -12.31
N ILE A 155 -9.46 -4.18 -12.95
CA ILE A 155 -8.28 -3.55 -12.34
C ILE A 155 -8.55 -2.05 -12.21
N ASN A 156 -7.92 -1.40 -11.25
CA ASN A 156 -7.99 0.05 -11.19
C ASN A 156 -7.15 0.67 -12.30
N GLY A 157 -7.80 1.32 -13.26
CA GLY A 157 -7.13 2.04 -14.37
C GLY A 157 -6.50 3.38 -13.99
N LYS A 158 -6.53 3.79 -12.71
CA LYS A 158 -5.87 4.99 -12.19
C LYS A 158 -4.77 4.59 -11.21
N ALA A 159 -3.54 5.01 -11.52
CA ALA A 159 -2.31 5.17 -10.73
C ALA A 159 -1.96 4.20 -9.56
N TRP A 160 -2.88 3.84 -8.68
CA TRP A 160 -2.52 3.18 -7.43
C TRP A 160 -2.28 1.67 -7.56
N ALA A 161 -2.83 1.00 -8.58
CA ALA A 161 -2.72 -0.46 -8.75
C ALA A 161 -1.55 -0.91 -9.63
N PHE A 162 -0.87 0.01 -10.34
CA PHE A 162 0.14 -0.34 -11.35
C PHE A 162 1.47 0.38 -11.22
N TYR A 163 1.57 1.44 -10.43
CA TYR A 163 2.80 2.23 -10.38
C TYR A 163 3.69 1.76 -9.21
N TRP A 164 4.60 0.86 -9.55
CA TRP A 164 5.95 0.87 -8.97
C TRP A 164 6.85 1.95 -9.64
N ASP A 165 6.30 2.67 -10.63
CA ASP A 165 7.02 3.56 -11.56
C ASP A 165 7.22 5.02 -11.10
N GLU A 166 6.85 5.40 -9.87
CA GLU A 166 7.32 6.70 -9.31
C GLU A 166 8.72 6.60 -8.67
N TYR A 167 9.24 5.39 -8.47
CA TYR A 167 10.58 5.14 -7.94
C TYR A 167 11.37 4.29 -8.93
N GLY A 168 11.62 4.89 -10.10
CA GLY A 168 12.63 4.39 -11.02
C GLY A 168 13.93 4.20 -10.26
N VAL A 169 14.37 2.95 -10.17
CA VAL A 169 15.79 2.61 -10.09
C VAL A 169 16.47 3.24 -11.31
N SER A 170 17.09 4.40 -11.09
CA SER A 170 18.16 4.95 -11.92
C SER A 170 19.43 5.01 -11.09
#